data_AF-A0A346S1U7-F1
#
_entry.id   AF-A0A346S1U7-F1
#
_cell.length_a   1.000
_cell.length_b   1.000
_cell.length_c   1.000
_cell.angle_alpha   90.00
_cell.angle_beta   90.00
_cell.angle_gamma   90.00
#
_symmetry.space_group_name_H-M   'P 1'
#
loop_
_entity.id
_entity.type
_entity.pdbx_description
1 polymer ?
#
loop_
_entity_poly.entity_id
_entity_poly.type
_entity_poly.pdbx_seq_one_letter_code
_entity_poly.pdbx_strand_id
1 'polypeptide(L)'
;MPSLKKPKYIVGINSGLAEEFANHFIAQNSVDEMVVNMKSLNQLPLEFLQDAALTLSFCFIAFHEIGHIYRGHLDFLNKKMEASIIDEMWADGASLSVEGKVFSRHMFECDADAFAGYLMVGEVISRYKNSINSGVFSGRKKRILEELVIFSSSVIYYIFCLFDRRPTIFDGAYPVPPIRTAIAVGHLGAGLYKEGLSDGLINKLMIEGIARTQAIIDANDVNQNTRDLEVEFNRWSSKYMSELGKLGELLAPYKPVKI
;
A
#
# COMPACT_ATOMS: atom_id res chain seq x y z
N MET A 1 9.14 -41.63 3.06
CA MET A 1 8.68 -40.33 2.55
C MET A 1 9.09 -39.26 3.55
N PRO A 2 9.82 -38.20 3.17
CA PRO A 2 10.08 -37.10 4.09
C PRO A 2 8.72 -36.51 4.48
N SER A 3 8.43 -36.43 5.78
CA SER A 3 7.22 -35.76 6.27
C SER A 3 7.28 -34.31 5.82
N LEU A 4 6.33 -33.88 4.98
CA LEU A 4 6.14 -32.47 4.67
C LEU A 4 6.01 -31.72 6.00
N LYS A 5 7.05 -30.95 6.36
CA LYS A 5 6.99 -30.08 7.54
C LYS A 5 5.80 -29.15 7.35
N LYS A 6 4.91 -29.06 8.34
CA LYS A 6 3.79 -28.12 8.30
C LYS A 6 4.33 -26.70 8.05
N PRO A 7 3.67 -25.91 7.18
CA PRO A 7 4.12 -24.55 6.90
C PRO A 7 4.13 -23.73 8.19
N LYS A 8 5.20 -22.94 8.40
CA LYS A 8 5.36 -22.08 9.59
C LYS A 8 4.43 -20.86 9.55
N TYR A 9 4.10 -20.37 8.35
CA TYR A 9 3.22 -19.23 8.11
C TYR A 9 2.30 -19.52 6.92
N ILE A 10 1.10 -18.94 6.93
CA ILE A 10 0.12 -19.01 5.85
C ILE A 10 -0.32 -17.58 5.54
N VAL A 11 -0.29 -17.19 4.26
CA VAL A 11 -0.87 -15.95 3.77
C VAL A 11 -2.15 -16.30 3.02
N GLY A 12 -3.26 -15.66 3.37
CA GLY A 12 -4.56 -15.90 2.75
C GLY A 12 -5.15 -14.58 2.25
N ILE A 13 -5.79 -14.62 1.08
CA ILE A 13 -6.56 -13.51 0.53
C ILE A 13 -8.02 -13.94 0.47
N ASN A 14 -8.92 -13.10 1.00
CA ASN A 14 -10.35 -13.39 1.01
C ASN A 14 -10.92 -13.29 -0.42
N SER A 15 -11.74 -14.25 -0.85
CA SER A 15 -12.35 -14.24 -2.19
C SER A 15 -13.26 -13.03 -2.41
N GLY A 16 -13.97 -12.56 -1.39
CA GLY A 16 -14.79 -11.35 -1.47
C GLY A 16 -13.96 -10.09 -1.72
N LEU A 17 -12.70 -10.05 -1.26
CA LEU A 17 -11.78 -8.94 -1.59
C LEU A 17 -11.38 -8.97 -3.07
N ALA A 18 -11.19 -10.17 -3.64
CA ALA A 18 -10.91 -10.32 -5.06
C ALA A 18 -12.10 -9.90 -5.93
N GLU A 19 -13.32 -10.25 -5.51
CA GLU A 19 -14.56 -9.80 -6.16
C GLU A 19 -14.72 -8.28 -6.10
N GLU A 20 -14.43 -7.65 -4.96
CA GLU A 20 -14.49 -6.19 -4.81
C GLU A 20 -13.53 -5.48 -5.76
N PHE A 21 -12.28 -5.95 -5.87
CA PHE A 21 -11.32 -5.39 -6.82
C PHE A 21 -11.77 -5.56 -8.28
N ALA A 22 -12.31 -6.73 -8.64
CA ALA A 22 -12.83 -6.97 -9.98
C ALA A 22 -14.01 -6.04 -10.28
N ASN A 23 -14.93 -5.86 -9.33
CA ASN A 23 -16.06 -4.95 -9.49
C ASN A 23 -15.60 -3.50 -9.70
N HIS A 24 -14.67 -3.01 -8.87
CA HIS A 24 -14.20 -1.64 -8.98
C HIS A 24 -13.37 -1.38 -10.24
N PHE A 25 -12.31 -2.17 -10.48
CA PHE A 25 -11.41 -1.87 -11.58
C PHE A 25 -11.98 -2.26 -12.95
N ILE A 26 -12.77 -3.34 -13.03
CA ILE A 26 -13.34 -3.84 -14.28
C ILE A 26 -14.78 -3.38 -14.45
N ALA A 27 -15.70 -3.80 -13.57
CA ALA A 27 -17.14 -3.62 -13.82
C ALA A 27 -17.57 -2.14 -13.77
N GLN A 28 -16.97 -1.34 -12.88
CA GLN A 28 -17.24 0.11 -12.76
C GLN A 28 -16.36 0.96 -13.68
N ASN A 29 -15.47 0.35 -14.48
CA ASN A 29 -14.49 1.05 -15.33
C ASN A 29 -13.68 2.14 -14.60
N SER A 30 -13.46 2.01 -13.28
CA SER A 30 -12.75 3.04 -12.50
C SER A 30 -11.32 3.29 -13.00
N VAL A 31 -10.70 2.31 -13.66
CA VAL A 31 -9.37 2.46 -14.26
C VAL A 31 -9.37 3.48 -15.41
N ASP A 32 -10.43 3.56 -16.21
CA ASP A 32 -10.52 4.56 -17.29
C ASP A 32 -10.50 5.97 -16.71
N GLU A 33 -11.30 6.20 -15.65
CA GLU A 33 -11.33 7.47 -14.92
C GLU A 33 -10.00 7.79 -14.23
N MET A 34 -9.31 6.78 -13.67
CA MET A 34 -7.98 6.96 -13.07
C MET A 34 -6.96 7.47 -14.09
N VAL A 35 -7.01 6.99 -15.33
CA VAL A 35 -5.97 7.27 -16.34
C VAL A 35 -6.36 8.33 -17.38
N VAL A 36 -7.61 8.79 -17.44
CA VAL A 36 -8.14 9.65 -18.53
C VAL A 36 -7.26 10.87 -18.87
N ASN A 37 -6.61 11.47 -17.87
CA ASN A 37 -5.73 12.64 -18.02
C ASN A 37 -4.23 12.31 -18.13
N MET A 38 -3.85 11.04 -18.08
CA MET A 38 -2.46 10.57 -18.19
C MET A 38 -2.08 10.43 -19.65
N LYS A 39 -1.07 11.16 -20.12
CA LYS A 39 -0.75 11.26 -21.55
C LYS A 39 -0.11 10.01 -22.13
N SER A 40 0.44 9.14 -21.30
CA SER A 40 1.22 7.97 -21.72
C SER A 40 0.48 6.69 -21.38
N LEU A 41 -0.03 6.56 -20.15
CA LEU A 41 -0.78 5.39 -19.72
C LEU A 41 -2.13 5.25 -20.44
N ASN A 42 -2.85 6.34 -20.73
CA ASN A 42 -4.14 6.27 -21.45
C ASN A 42 -4.03 5.80 -22.92
N GLN A 43 -2.82 5.63 -23.43
CA GLN A 43 -2.57 5.09 -24.77
C GLN A 43 -2.46 3.56 -24.77
N LEU A 44 -2.36 2.95 -23.58
CA LEU A 44 -2.34 1.50 -23.44
C LEU A 44 -3.77 0.95 -23.49
N PRO A 45 -3.96 -0.31 -23.92
CA PRO A 45 -5.28 -0.95 -23.88
C PRO A 45 -5.87 -0.91 -22.46
N LEU A 46 -7.16 -0.57 -22.34
CA LEU A 46 -7.82 -0.46 -21.05
C LEU A 46 -7.76 -1.79 -20.27
N GLU A 47 -7.92 -2.92 -20.96
CA GLU A 47 -7.86 -4.25 -20.36
C GLU A 47 -6.49 -4.54 -19.76
N PHE A 48 -5.41 -4.04 -20.37
CA PHE A 48 -4.07 -4.14 -19.81
C PHE A 48 -3.92 -3.32 -18.53
N LEU A 49 -4.51 -2.12 -18.48
CA LEU A 49 -4.47 -1.26 -17.30
C LEU A 49 -5.33 -1.83 -16.17
N GLN A 50 -6.47 -2.45 -16.48
CA GLN A 50 -7.32 -3.15 -15.51
C GLN A 50 -6.62 -4.36 -14.90
N ASP A 51 -5.99 -5.19 -15.73
CA ASP A 51 -5.16 -6.31 -15.27
C ASP A 51 -3.97 -5.83 -14.42
N ALA A 52 -3.36 -4.70 -14.79
CA ALA A 52 -2.29 -4.10 -14.01
C ALA A 52 -2.80 -3.60 -12.65
N ALA A 53 -3.95 -2.92 -12.58
CA ALA A 53 -4.54 -2.49 -11.31
C ALA A 53 -4.79 -3.68 -10.36
N LEU A 54 -5.44 -4.74 -10.88
CA LEU A 54 -5.69 -5.96 -10.12
C LEU A 54 -4.40 -6.61 -9.61
N THR A 55 -3.41 -6.76 -10.50
CA THR A 55 -2.13 -7.35 -10.11
C THR A 55 -1.44 -6.51 -9.04
N LEU A 56 -1.42 -5.18 -9.21
CA LEU A 56 -0.80 -4.30 -8.23
C LEU A 56 -1.49 -4.41 -6.86
N SER A 57 -2.82 -4.54 -6.83
CA SER A 57 -3.57 -4.76 -5.58
C SER A 57 -3.18 -6.06 -4.89
N PHE A 58 -3.20 -7.18 -5.59
CA PHE A 58 -2.87 -8.48 -5.00
C PHE A 58 -1.39 -8.59 -4.61
N CYS A 59 -0.48 -8.06 -5.44
CA CYS A 59 0.94 -8.01 -5.11
C CYS A 59 1.19 -7.15 -3.89
N PHE A 60 0.55 -5.98 -3.78
CA PHE A 60 0.70 -5.11 -2.62
C PHE A 60 0.27 -5.82 -1.33
N ILE A 61 -0.93 -6.42 -1.32
CA ILE A 61 -1.44 -7.18 -0.16
C ILE A 61 -0.49 -8.33 0.18
N ALA A 62 -0.09 -9.13 -0.82
CA ALA A 62 0.81 -10.25 -0.58
C ALA A 62 2.15 -9.79 0.02
N PHE A 63 2.75 -8.72 -0.51
CA PHE A 63 4.00 -8.18 0.03
C PHE A 63 3.84 -7.55 1.41
N HIS A 64 2.69 -6.94 1.70
CA HIS A 64 2.36 -6.41 3.02
C HIS A 64 2.33 -7.55 4.07
N GLU A 65 1.59 -8.62 3.79
CA GLU A 65 1.52 -9.79 4.67
C GLU A 65 2.88 -10.49 4.84
N ILE A 66 3.65 -10.61 3.74
CA ILE A 66 5.03 -11.09 3.79
C ILE A 66 5.90 -10.15 4.64
N GLY A 67 5.65 -8.84 4.61
CA GLY A 67 6.30 -7.85 5.46
C GLY A 67 6.13 -8.20 6.94
N HIS A 68 4.92 -8.50 7.39
CA HIS A 68 4.68 -8.93 8.78
C HIS A 68 5.48 -10.19 9.17
N ILE A 69 5.67 -11.13 8.25
CA ILE A 69 6.47 -12.34 8.48
C ILE A 69 7.97 -11.98 8.50
N TYR A 70 8.46 -11.34 7.44
CA TYR A 70 9.88 -11.08 7.22
C TYR A 70 10.46 -10.13 8.25
N ARG A 71 9.67 -9.16 8.71
CA ARG A 71 10.04 -8.17 9.73
C ARG A 71 9.85 -8.70 11.15
N GLY A 72 9.36 -9.93 11.30
CA GLY A 72 9.21 -10.59 12.60
C GLY A 72 8.08 -10.01 13.46
N HIS A 73 7.12 -9.29 12.88
CA HIS A 73 5.96 -8.76 13.60
C HIS A 73 5.17 -9.89 14.25
N LEU A 74 4.92 -10.98 13.51
CA LEU A 74 4.24 -12.17 14.02
C LEU A 74 5.02 -12.85 15.16
N ASP A 75 6.35 -12.96 15.04
CA ASP A 75 7.19 -13.58 16.06
C ASP A 75 7.26 -12.72 17.33
N PHE A 76 7.25 -11.39 17.19
CA PHE A 76 7.17 -10.45 18.31
C PHE A 76 5.82 -10.60 19.04
N LEU A 77 4.71 -10.60 18.30
CA LEU A 77 3.37 -10.78 18.86
C LEU A 77 3.24 -12.13 19.56
N ASN A 78 3.77 -13.20 18.97
CA ASN A 78 3.76 -14.51 19.60
C ASN A 78 4.52 -14.52 20.94
N LYS A 79 5.72 -13.94 20.97
CA LYS A 79 6.60 -13.94 22.16
C LYS A 79 6.16 -12.98 23.27
N LYS A 80 5.57 -11.83 22.90
CA LYS A 80 5.25 -10.75 23.85
C LYS A 80 3.77 -10.66 24.19
N MET A 81 2.91 -11.23 23.35
CA MET A 81 1.46 -11.04 23.41
C MET A 81 0.69 -12.37 23.30
N GLU A 82 1.40 -13.52 23.28
CA GLU A 82 0.84 -14.88 23.12
C GLU A 82 -0.09 -15.02 21.91
N ALA A 83 0.08 -14.17 20.88
CA ALA A 83 -0.76 -14.14 19.70
C ALA A 83 -0.11 -14.91 18.55
N SER A 84 -0.83 -15.87 17.96
CA SER A 84 -0.36 -16.64 16.79
C SER A 84 -0.89 -16.10 15.46
N ILE A 85 -1.72 -15.05 15.48
CA ILE A 85 -2.40 -14.48 14.31
C ILE A 85 -2.36 -12.95 14.41
N ILE A 86 -2.00 -12.27 13.32
CA ILE A 86 -2.35 -10.85 13.12
C ILE A 86 -3.72 -10.88 12.45
N ASP A 87 -4.75 -10.61 13.24
CA ASP A 87 -6.12 -10.41 12.76
C ASP A 87 -6.59 -9.05 13.31
N GLU A 88 -7.25 -8.28 12.44
CA GLU A 88 -7.86 -6.98 12.75
C GLU A 88 -8.68 -7.02 14.04
N MET A 89 -9.30 -8.17 14.37
CA MET A 89 -10.28 -8.31 15.45
C MET A 89 -9.74 -8.55 16.88
N TRP A 90 -8.44 -8.74 17.13
CA TRP A 90 -8.00 -9.24 18.46
C TRP A 90 -7.69 -8.17 19.53
N ALA A 91 -8.70 -7.86 20.33
CA ALA A 91 -8.61 -7.38 21.70
C ALA A 91 -8.77 -8.59 22.66
N ASP A 92 -7.80 -8.90 23.53
CA ASP A 92 -8.04 -9.35 24.93
C ASP A 92 -6.90 -10.14 25.60
N GLY A 93 -5.84 -10.54 24.90
CA GLY A 93 -4.80 -11.42 25.51
C GLY A 93 -3.56 -10.77 26.13
N ALA A 94 -3.17 -9.55 25.71
CA ALA A 94 -1.80 -9.07 25.93
C ALA A 94 -1.58 -8.15 27.15
N SER A 95 -0.38 -8.23 27.76
CA SER A 95 0.07 -7.47 28.94
C SER A 95 0.46 -5.99 28.68
N LEU A 96 0.30 -5.51 27.45
CA LEU A 96 0.52 -4.11 27.10
C LEU A 96 -0.67 -3.25 27.53
N SER A 97 -0.43 -1.97 27.84
CA SER A 97 -1.52 -0.99 27.97
C SER A 97 -2.27 -0.89 26.64
N VAL A 98 -3.53 -0.44 26.68
CA VAL A 98 -4.32 -0.24 25.46
C VAL A 98 -3.59 0.69 24.50
N GLU A 99 -2.96 1.77 24.98
CA GLU A 99 -2.16 2.66 24.13
C GLU A 99 -0.94 1.95 23.51
N GLY A 100 -0.27 1.08 24.26
CA GLY A 100 0.86 0.30 23.76
C GLY A 100 0.46 -0.70 22.66
N LYS A 101 -0.75 -1.28 22.73
CA LYS A 101 -1.29 -2.17 21.70
C LYS A 101 -1.63 -1.38 20.42
N VAL A 102 -2.30 -0.24 20.58
CA VAL A 102 -2.66 0.69 19.49
C VAL A 102 -1.41 1.17 18.76
N PHE A 103 -0.39 1.62 19.51
CA PHE A 103 0.87 2.09 18.93
C PHE A 103 1.64 0.98 18.20
N SER A 104 1.75 -0.21 18.80
CA SER A 104 2.48 -1.32 18.18
C SER A 104 1.81 -1.79 16.88
N ARG A 105 0.47 -1.85 16.85
CA ARG A 105 -0.29 -2.17 15.64
C ARG A 105 -0.06 -1.12 14.56
N HIS A 106 -0.25 0.16 14.89
CA HIS A 106 -0.01 1.26 13.97
C HIS A 106 1.39 1.16 13.33
N MET A 107 2.40 0.87 14.14
CA MET A 107 3.78 0.75 13.66
C MET A 107 4.02 -0.48 12.78
N PHE A 108 3.46 -1.65 13.11
CA PHE A 108 3.61 -2.85 12.30
C PHE A 108 2.95 -2.71 10.94
N GLU A 109 1.77 -2.10 10.88
CA GLU A 109 1.08 -1.79 9.62
C GLU A 109 1.93 -0.84 8.77
N CYS A 110 2.44 0.25 9.35
CA CYS A 110 3.30 1.20 8.65
C CYS A 110 4.59 0.54 8.10
N ASP A 111 5.26 -0.32 8.87
CA ASP A 111 6.47 -0.99 8.39
C ASP A 111 6.17 -2.04 7.31
N ALA A 112 5.05 -2.77 7.43
CA ALA A 112 4.60 -3.69 6.38
C ALA A 112 4.23 -2.96 5.08
N ASP A 113 3.56 -1.80 5.16
CA ASP A 113 3.26 -0.93 4.01
C ASP A 113 4.53 -0.42 3.32
N ALA A 114 5.52 0.00 4.11
CA ALA A 114 6.83 0.45 3.60
C ALA A 114 7.56 -0.70 2.87
N PHE A 115 7.57 -1.88 3.47
CA PHE A 115 8.17 -3.07 2.87
C PHE A 115 7.48 -3.47 1.56
N ALA A 116 6.15 -3.46 1.54
CA ALA A 116 5.36 -3.73 0.35
C ALA A 116 5.67 -2.71 -0.76
N GLY A 117 5.62 -1.41 -0.43
CA GLY A 117 5.95 -0.34 -1.36
C GLY A 117 7.34 -0.49 -2.00
N TYR A 118 8.34 -0.91 -1.23
CA TYR A 118 9.68 -1.20 -1.74
C TYR A 118 9.71 -2.37 -2.74
N LEU A 119 9.02 -3.47 -2.44
CA LEU A 119 8.98 -4.65 -3.34
C LEU A 119 8.18 -4.39 -4.62
N MET A 120 7.13 -3.56 -4.53
CA MET A 120 6.28 -3.17 -5.67
C MET A 120 7.06 -2.50 -6.80
N VAL A 121 8.21 -1.90 -6.53
CA VAL A 121 9.10 -1.29 -7.54
C VAL A 121 9.45 -2.29 -8.64
N GLY A 122 9.79 -3.52 -8.26
CA GLY A 122 10.16 -4.57 -9.20
C GLY A 122 8.99 -4.97 -10.09
N GLU A 123 7.79 -5.10 -9.52
CA GLU A 123 6.58 -5.45 -10.27
C GLU A 123 6.22 -4.35 -11.26
N VAL A 124 6.18 -3.09 -10.81
CA VAL A 124 5.89 -1.93 -11.67
C VAL A 124 6.90 -1.82 -12.82
N ILE A 125 8.20 -1.91 -12.54
CA ILE A 125 9.22 -1.81 -13.60
C ILE A 125 9.10 -2.99 -14.58
N SER A 126 8.93 -4.21 -14.08
CA SER A 126 8.87 -5.41 -14.91
C SER A 126 7.67 -5.38 -15.84
N ARG A 127 6.48 -5.06 -15.30
CA ARG A 127 5.21 -5.03 -16.04
C ARG A 127 5.22 -3.99 -17.15
N TYR A 128 5.75 -2.81 -16.87
CA TYR A 128 5.82 -1.70 -17.82
C TYR A 128 7.14 -1.63 -18.57
N LYS A 129 8.02 -2.64 -18.45
CA LYS A 129 9.37 -2.64 -19.04
C LYS A 129 9.36 -2.34 -20.53
N ASN A 130 8.42 -2.94 -21.28
CA ASN A 130 8.31 -2.72 -22.72
C ASN A 130 7.79 -1.31 -23.02
N SER A 131 6.82 -0.80 -22.27
CA SER A 131 6.33 0.58 -22.43
C SER A 131 7.40 1.62 -22.07
N ILE A 132 8.20 1.34 -21.04
CA ILE A 132 9.32 2.17 -20.58
C ILE A 132 10.47 2.18 -21.61
N ASN A 133 10.76 1.03 -22.24
CA ASN A 133 11.92 0.85 -23.12
C ASN A 133 11.61 0.94 -24.63
N SER A 134 10.34 0.84 -25.04
CA SER A 134 9.97 0.88 -26.46
C SER A 134 9.90 2.33 -26.98
N GLY A 135 10.28 2.49 -28.25
CA GLY A 135 10.24 3.77 -28.96
C GLY A 135 8.84 4.33 -29.23
N VAL A 136 7.77 3.61 -28.87
CA VAL A 136 6.37 4.13 -28.92
C VAL A 136 6.23 5.43 -28.12
N PHE A 137 7.08 5.61 -27.11
CA PHE A 137 7.13 6.78 -26.23
C PHE A 137 8.49 7.53 -26.27
N SER A 138 9.25 7.43 -27.38
CA SER A 138 10.63 7.95 -27.47
C SER A 138 10.73 9.40 -26.95
N GLY A 139 11.43 9.59 -25.83
CA GLY A 139 11.64 10.88 -25.16
C GLY A 139 10.94 11.07 -23.80
N ARG A 140 10.20 10.08 -23.27
CA ARG A 140 9.31 10.26 -22.10
C ARG A 140 9.43 9.24 -20.96
N LYS A 141 10.54 8.50 -20.79
CA LYS A 141 10.75 7.59 -19.63
C LYS A 141 10.30 8.22 -18.30
N LYS A 142 10.74 9.46 -18.04
CA LYS A 142 10.36 10.22 -16.86
C LYS A 142 8.84 10.37 -16.70
N ARG A 143 8.12 10.75 -17.76
CA ARG A 143 6.67 10.94 -17.72
C ARG A 143 5.92 9.64 -17.43
N ILE A 144 6.35 8.53 -18.04
CA ILE A 144 5.75 7.22 -17.74
C ILE A 144 5.94 6.88 -16.27
N LEU A 145 7.14 7.08 -15.73
CA LEU A 145 7.39 6.87 -14.31
C LEU A 145 6.54 7.79 -13.42
N GLU A 146 6.37 9.07 -13.80
CA GLU A 146 5.49 10.01 -13.08
C GLU A 146 4.02 9.51 -13.07
N GLU A 147 3.49 9.12 -14.22
CA GLU A 147 2.12 8.59 -14.35
C GLU A 147 1.96 7.25 -13.61
N LEU A 148 2.99 6.41 -13.56
CA LEU A 148 2.99 5.16 -12.78
C LEU A 148 2.94 5.41 -11.27
N VAL A 149 3.56 6.49 -10.77
CA VAL A 149 3.41 6.88 -9.36
C VAL A 149 1.97 7.29 -9.06
N ILE A 150 1.35 8.10 -9.93
CA ILE A 150 -0.06 8.49 -9.77
C ILE A 150 -0.96 7.25 -9.79
N PHE A 151 -0.81 6.39 -10.80
CA PHE A 151 -1.61 5.18 -10.95
C PHE A 151 -1.45 4.21 -9.78
N SER A 152 -0.22 3.95 -9.33
CA SER A 152 0.05 3.10 -8.17
C SER A 152 -0.55 3.70 -6.89
N SER A 153 -0.48 5.03 -6.73
CA SER A 153 -1.09 5.72 -5.61
C SER A 153 -2.60 5.61 -5.62
N SER A 154 -3.23 5.66 -6.79
CA SER A 154 -4.68 5.47 -6.92
C SER A 154 -5.12 4.07 -6.49
N VAL A 155 -4.44 3.05 -6.99
CA VAL A 155 -4.71 1.65 -6.65
C VAL A 155 -4.51 1.40 -5.15
N ILE A 156 -3.36 1.80 -4.59
CA ILE A 156 -3.05 1.58 -3.17
C ILE A 156 -4.01 2.33 -2.25
N TYR A 157 -4.39 3.57 -2.59
CA TYR A 157 -5.36 4.33 -1.81
C TYR A 157 -6.73 3.65 -1.77
N TYR A 158 -7.21 3.14 -2.91
CA TYR A 158 -8.47 2.39 -2.95
C TYR A 158 -8.45 1.17 -2.01
N ILE A 159 -7.34 0.42 -1.98
CA ILE A 159 -7.17 -0.73 -1.06
C ILE A 159 -7.38 -0.28 0.39
N PHE A 160 -6.75 0.81 0.82
CA PHE A 160 -6.89 1.27 2.20
C PHE A 160 -8.28 1.83 2.51
N CYS A 161 -8.94 2.51 1.57
CA CYS A 161 -10.32 2.93 1.73
C CYS A 161 -11.28 1.75 1.93
N LEU A 162 -11.04 0.61 1.26
CA LEU A 162 -11.84 -0.60 1.49
C LEU A 162 -11.70 -1.13 2.92
N PHE A 163 -10.50 -1.08 3.49
CA PHE A 163 -10.25 -1.55 4.85
C PHE A 163 -10.70 -0.55 5.94
N ASP A 164 -10.71 0.75 5.63
CA ASP A 164 -11.15 1.82 6.55
C ASP A 164 -12.68 1.83 6.79
N ARG A 165 -13.46 1.24 5.88
CA ARG A 165 -14.94 1.14 6.00
C ARG A 165 -15.42 0.22 7.13
N ARG A 166 -14.52 -0.38 7.92
CA ARG A 166 -14.87 -1.24 9.06
C ARG A 166 -14.75 -0.46 10.37
N PRO A 167 -15.81 -0.36 11.19
CA PRO A 167 -15.67 0.19 12.54
C PRO A 167 -14.71 -0.70 13.34
N THR A 168 -13.49 -0.21 13.57
CA THR A 168 -12.53 -0.92 14.41
C THR A 168 -12.84 -0.66 15.88
N ILE A 169 -12.60 -1.65 16.73
CA ILE A 169 -12.86 -1.56 18.18
C ILE A 169 -11.87 -0.57 18.86
N PHE A 170 -10.84 -0.12 18.14
CA PHE A 170 -9.77 0.74 18.64
C PHE A 170 -9.58 1.96 17.73
N ASP A 171 -10.30 3.05 18.03
CA ASP A 171 -10.07 4.34 17.41
C ASP A 171 -8.57 4.71 17.46
N GLY A 172 -7.97 4.93 16.28
CA GLY A 172 -6.57 5.32 16.14
C GLY A 172 -5.53 4.20 16.12
N ALA A 173 -5.92 2.92 16.18
CA ALA A 173 -4.98 1.79 16.07
C ALA A 173 -4.43 1.57 14.67
N TYR A 174 -5.16 2.02 13.64
CA TYR A 174 -4.77 1.91 12.24
C TYR A 174 -4.50 3.31 11.68
N PRO A 175 -3.41 3.50 10.91
CA PRO A 175 -3.20 4.76 10.20
C PRO A 175 -4.29 4.96 9.14
N VAL A 176 -4.78 6.19 8.98
CA VAL A 176 -5.82 6.50 7.98
C VAL A 176 -5.31 6.27 6.55
N PRO A 177 -6.18 5.98 5.57
CA PRO A 177 -5.79 5.62 4.21
C PRO A 177 -4.75 6.54 3.55
N PRO A 178 -4.84 7.88 3.62
CA PRO A 178 -3.83 8.76 3.01
C PRO A 178 -2.42 8.54 3.58
N ILE A 179 -2.31 8.26 4.88
CA ILE A 179 -1.03 8.05 5.55
C ILE A 179 -0.40 6.75 5.07
N ARG A 180 -1.18 5.67 5.06
CA ARG A 180 -0.70 4.35 4.60
C ARG A 180 -0.29 4.39 3.13
N THR A 181 -1.08 5.06 2.28
CA THR A 181 -0.70 5.31 0.87
C THR A 181 0.60 6.08 0.80
N ALA A 182 0.79 7.11 1.62
CA ALA A 182 2.01 7.89 1.58
C ALA A 182 3.26 7.10 1.96
N ILE A 183 3.16 6.22 2.95
CA ILE A 183 4.25 5.34 3.34
C ILE A 183 4.57 4.36 2.20
N ALA A 184 3.57 3.67 1.67
CA ALA A 184 3.77 2.68 0.60
C ALA A 184 4.30 3.33 -0.69
N VAL A 185 3.62 4.37 -1.18
CA VAL A 185 3.98 5.06 -2.43
C VAL A 185 5.27 5.85 -2.29
N GLY A 186 5.60 6.37 -1.11
CA GLY A 186 6.90 7.00 -0.85
C GLY A 186 8.06 6.03 -1.09
N HIS A 187 7.95 4.79 -0.60
CA HIS A 187 8.97 3.76 -0.82
C HIS A 187 9.02 3.26 -2.27
N LEU A 188 7.86 3.10 -2.91
CA LEU A 188 7.77 2.78 -4.34
C LEU A 188 8.41 3.89 -5.19
N GLY A 189 8.03 5.13 -4.94
CA GLY A 189 8.52 6.31 -5.64
C GLY A 189 10.02 6.48 -5.47
N ALA A 190 10.57 6.25 -4.27
CA ALA A 190 12.02 6.28 -4.03
C ALA A 190 12.77 5.15 -4.78
N GLY A 191 12.12 4.00 -5.00
CA GLY A 191 12.65 2.97 -5.90
C GLY A 191 12.65 3.41 -7.35
N LEU A 192 11.56 4.04 -7.82
CA LEU A 192 11.46 4.61 -9.16
C LEU A 192 12.34 5.86 -9.36
N TYR A 193 12.74 6.57 -8.29
CA TYR A 193 13.75 7.63 -8.32
C TYR A 193 15.07 7.11 -8.88
N LYS A 194 15.49 5.92 -8.44
CA LYS A 194 16.70 5.25 -8.95
C LYS A 194 16.63 4.95 -10.45
N GLU A 195 15.43 4.96 -11.02
CA GLU A 195 15.16 4.80 -12.45
C GLU A 195 15.08 6.12 -13.24
N GLY A 196 15.17 7.28 -12.58
CA GLY A 196 15.26 8.61 -13.21
C GLY A 196 14.17 9.63 -12.83
N LEU A 197 13.45 9.43 -11.73
CA LEU A 197 12.51 10.41 -11.14
C LEU A 197 13.22 11.39 -10.20
N SER A 198 12.55 12.45 -9.74
CA SER A 198 13.10 13.42 -8.76
C SER A 198 12.30 13.44 -7.46
N ASP A 199 12.95 13.50 -6.29
CA ASP A 199 12.31 13.37 -4.96
C ASP A 199 11.15 14.33 -4.70
N GLY A 200 11.31 15.63 -4.99
CA GLY A 200 10.26 16.63 -4.75
C GLY A 200 8.98 16.44 -5.57
N LEU A 201 9.01 15.57 -6.60
CA LEU A 201 7.89 15.32 -7.49
C LEU A 201 7.01 14.16 -7.02
N ILE A 202 7.57 13.18 -6.29
CA ILE A 202 6.84 11.97 -5.87
C ILE A 202 5.63 12.33 -4.98
N ASN A 203 5.83 13.21 -4.00
CA ASN A 203 4.76 13.63 -3.09
C ASN A 203 3.58 14.27 -3.85
N LYS A 204 3.88 15.11 -4.84
CA LYS A 204 2.84 15.78 -5.65
C LYS A 204 2.03 14.76 -6.46
N LEU A 205 2.71 13.82 -7.10
CA LEU A 205 2.07 12.78 -7.92
C LEU A 205 1.22 11.82 -7.09
N MET A 206 1.70 11.48 -5.89
CA MET A 206 0.94 10.67 -4.94
C MET A 206 -0.34 11.37 -4.48
N ILE A 207 -0.25 12.65 -4.09
CA ILE A 207 -1.43 13.45 -3.73
C ILE A 207 -2.43 13.48 -4.89
N GLU A 208 -1.96 13.64 -6.12
CA GLU A 208 -2.81 13.59 -7.31
C GLU A 208 -3.53 12.23 -7.45
N GLY A 209 -2.84 11.11 -7.23
CA GLY A 209 -3.45 9.78 -7.29
C GLY A 209 -4.50 9.54 -6.20
N ILE A 210 -4.24 10.01 -4.97
CA ILE A 210 -5.20 9.98 -3.85
C ILE A 210 -6.45 10.80 -4.21
N ALA A 211 -6.28 12.06 -4.61
CA ALA A 211 -7.39 12.96 -4.92
C ALA A 211 -8.27 12.42 -6.07
N ARG A 212 -7.66 11.85 -7.12
CA ARG A 212 -8.38 11.22 -8.23
C ARG A 212 -9.25 10.07 -7.74
N THR A 213 -8.69 9.18 -6.95
CA THR A 213 -9.40 7.99 -6.47
C THR A 213 -10.51 8.35 -5.49
N GLN A 214 -10.28 9.34 -4.62
CA GLN A 214 -11.32 9.85 -3.75
C GLN A 214 -12.51 10.38 -4.54
N ALA A 215 -12.27 11.13 -5.62
CA ALA A 215 -13.36 11.61 -6.48
C ALA A 215 -14.16 10.47 -7.14
N ILE A 216 -13.48 9.38 -7.56
CA ILE A 216 -14.13 8.18 -8.11
C ILE A 216 -14.97 7.47 -7.04
N ILE A 217 -14.44 7.34 -5.82
CA ILE A 217 -15.17 6.75 -4.69
C ILE A 217 -16.41 7.61 -4.38
N ASP A 218 -16.25 8.93 -4.25
CA ASP A 218 -17.35 9.85 -3.94
C ASP A 218 -18.43 9.89 -5.03
N ALA A 219 -18.05 9.73 -6.30
CA ALA A 219 -19.01 9.65 -7.41
C ALA A 219 -19.84 8.35 -7.38
N ASN A 220 -19.27 7.28 -6.82
CA ASN A 220 -19.90 5.96 -6.72
C ASN A 220 -20.58 5.71 -5.36
N ASP A 221 -20.34 6.57 -4.36
CA ASP A 221 -20.86 6.45 -2.99
C ASP A 221 -21.87 7.57 -2.70
N VAL A 222 -23.16 7.22 -2.56
CA VAL A 222 -24.26 8.19 -2.33
C VAL A 222 -24.25 8.74 -0.89
N ASN A 223 -23.34 8.30 -0.02
CA ASN A 223 -23.26 8.75 1.38
C ASN A 223 -21.86 9.26 1.78
N GLN A 224 -21.86 10.51 2.24
CA GLN A 224 -20.74 11.40 2.56
C GLN A 224 -19.71 10.87 3.59
N ASN A 225 -18.44 11.25 3.42
CA ASN A 225 -17.67 12.06 4.39
C ASN A 225 -16.27 12.42 3.83
N THR A 226 -16.19 13.45 3.00
CA THR A 226 -14.91 14.07 2.61
C THR A 226 -14.35 14.87 3.79
N ARG A 227 -13.61 14.22 4.69
CA ARG A 227 -12.69 14.92 5.60
C ARG A 227 -11.58 15.55 4.77
N ASP A 228 -11.14 16.77 5.12
CA ASP A 228 -10.04 17.47 4.45
C ASP A 228 -8.72 16.66 4.54
N LEU A 229 -8.52 15.77 3.57
CA LEU A 229 -7.38 14.84 3.49
C LEU A 229 -6.05 15.58 3.43
N GLU A 230 -6.03 16.78 2.84
CA GLU A 230 -4.84 17.63 2.77
C GLU A 230 -4.47 18.21 4.15
N VAL A 231 -5.46 18.53 4.99
CA VAL A 231 -5.23 19.01 6.36
C VAL A 231 -4.74 17.87 7.27
N GLU A 232 -5.32 16.68 7.15
CA GLU A 232 -4.86 15.52 7.93
C GLU A 232 -3.46 15.05 7.50
N PHE A 233 -3.18 15.01 6.19
CA PHE A 233 -1.86 14.67 5.66
C PHE A 233 -0.79 15.67 6.10
N ASN A 234 -1.07 16.98 6.05
CA ASN A 234 -0.12 18.01 6.49
C ASN A 234 0.08 18.01 8.01
N ARG A 235 -0.97 17.73 8.79
CA ARG A 235 -0.89 17.59 10.25
C ARG A 235 -0.08 16.35 10.67
N TRP A 236 -0.16 15.27 9.92
CA TRP A 236 0.60 14.05 10.18
C TRP A 236 2.05 14.14 9.69
N SER A 237 2.28 14.63 8.47
CA SER A 237 3.63 14.73 7.90
C SER A 237 4.53 15.64 8.73
N SER A 238 3.98 16.74 9.28
CA SER A 238 4.70 17.62 10.20
C SER A 238 5.02 16.97 11.56
N LYS A 239 4.22 15.99 12.01
CA LYS A 239 4.37 15.34 13.31
C LYS A 239 5.29 14.10 13.28
N TYR A 240 5.26 13.31 12.20
CA TYR A 240 5.86 11.97 12.21
C TYR A 240 6.88 11.68 11.09
N MET A 241 7.02 12.52 10.06
CA MET A 241 8.01 12.29 8.98
C MET A 241 9.46 12.29 9.50
N SER A 242 9.77 13.12 10.49
CA SER A 242 11.11 13.16 11.10
C SER A 242 11.39 11.95 12.01
N GLU A 243 10.35 11.26 12.45
CA GLU A 243 10.44 10.08 13.32
C GLU A 243 10.48 8.78 12.53
N LEU A 244 9.85 8.69 11.34
CA LEU A 244 9.85 7.47 10.51
C LEU A 244 11.27 7.00 10.11
N GLY A 245 12.17 7.93 9.80
CA GLY A 245 13.58 7.61 9.53
C GLY A 245 14.29 7.03 10.77
N LYS A 246 13.98 7.56 11.97
CA LYS A 246 14.52 7.06 13.25
C LYS A 246 13.82 5.78 13.74
N LEU A 247 12.56 5.57 13.34
CA LEU A 247 11.75 4.40 13.65
C LEU A 247 12.14 3.20 12.79
N GLY A 248 12.45 3.41 11.51
CA GLY A 248 13.10 2.39 10.67
C GLY A 248 14.43 1.91 11.28
N GLU A 249 15.18 2.80 11.93
CA GLU A 249 16.42 2.46 12.66
C GLU A 249 16.16 1.73 14.00
N LEU A 250 15.07 2.06 14.71
CA LEU A 250 14.65 1.40 15.96
C LEU A 250 14.01 0.01 15.75
N LEU A 251 13.35 -0.21 14.61
CA LEU A 251 12.77 -1.49 14.19
C LEU A 251 13.78 -2.40 13.47
N ALA A 252 14.94 -1.86 13.06
CA ALA A 252 16.03 -2.59 12.40
C ALA A 252 16.88 -3.56 13.25
N PRO A 253 16.67 -3.86 14.56
CA PRO A 253 17.44 -4.89 15.23
C PRO A 253 16.61 -6.15 15.54
N TYR A 254 15.79 -6.64 14.62
CA TYR A 254 15.54 -8.09 14.54
C TYR A 254 16.06 -8.61 13.20
N LYS A 255 17.39 -8.76 13.13
CA LYS A 255 18.02 -9.58 12.10
C LYS A 255 17.35 -10.96 12.14
N PRO A 256 16.96 -11.53 10.98
CA PRO A 256 16.52 -12.92 10.95
C PRO A 256 17.59 -13.76 11.66
N VAL A 257 17.16 -14.59 12.61
CA VAL A 257 18.01 -15.67 13.11
C VAL A 257 18.44 -16.42 11.86
N LYS A 258 19.77 -16.46 11.60
CA LYS A 258 20.34 -17.23 10.49
C LYS A 258 19.67 -18.60 10.50
N ILE A 259 18.94 -18.90 9.44
CA ILE A 259 18.47 -20.26 9.16
C ILE A 259 19.68 -21.09 8.77
#